data_AF-A0A954XNI0-F1
#
_entry.id   AF-A0A954XNI0-F1
#
_cell.length_a   1.000
_cell.length_b   1.000
_cell.length_c   1.000
_cell.angle_alpha   90.00
_cell.angle_beta   90.00
_cell.angle_gamma   90.00
#
_symmetry.space_group_name_H-M   'P 1'
#
loop_
_entity.id
_entity.type
_entity.pdbx_description
1 polymer ?
#
loop_
_entity_poly.entity_id
_entity_poly.type
_entity_poly.pdbx_seq_one_letter_code
_entity_poly.pdbx_strand_id
1 'polypeptide(L)' 'MSRTLCAVILVLIVLHQDNWYWNDGRLVFGFIPIGLFYHACLSIAAAVVWWWATKYCWPTDSYLAAEEESR' A
#
# COMPACT_ATOMS: atom_id res chain seq x y z
N MET A 1 -9.22 -13.69 5.43
CA MET A 1 -8.08 -12.82 5.05
C MET A 1 -7.50 -13.31 3.73
N SER A 2 -7.48 -12.45 2.71
CA SER A 2 -6.87 -12.76 1.41
C SER A 2 -5.36 -12.93 1.60
N ARG A 3 -4.87 -14.17 1.46
CA ARG A 3 -3.43 -14.52 1.62
C ARG A 3 -2.53 -13.66 0.72
N THR A 4 -3.05 -13.28 -0.45
CA THR A 4 -2.42 -12.37 -1.41
C THR A 4 -2.18 -10.98 -0.84
N LEU A 5 -3.16 -10.40 -0.15
CA LEU A 5 -3.08 -9.07 0.42
C LEU A 5 -2.04 -9.03 1.56
N CYS A 6 -2.02 -10.07 2.40
CA CYS A 6 -1.01 -10.21 3.44
C CYS A 6 0.41 -10.32 2.87
N ALA A 7 0.60 -11.10 1.80
CA ALA A 7 1.89 -11.21 1.13
C ALA A 7 2.36 -9.87 0.55
N VAL A 8 1.47 -9.12 -0.10
CA VAL A 8 1.79 -7.80 -0.66
C VAL A 8 2.15 -6.79 0.44
N ILE A 9 1.43 -6.79 1.56
CA ILE A 9 1.75 -5.93 2.71
C ILE A 9 3.13 -6.28 3.29
N LEU A 10 3.45 -7.56 3.46
CA LEU A 10 4.77 -8.00 3.93
C LEU A 10 5.89 -7.54 2.99
N VAL A 11 5.69 -7.66 1.68
CA VAL A 11 6.66 -7.17 0.69
C VAL A 11 6.84 -5.66 0.81
N LEU A 12 5.75 -4.89 0.94
CA LEU A 12 5.84 -3.44 1.13
C LEU A 12 6.63 -3.07 2.39
N ILE A 13 6.43 -3.77 3.51
CA ILE A 13 7.17 -3.54 4.77
C ILE A 13 8.67 -3.76 4.57
N VAL A 14 9.06 -4.83 3.87
CA VAL A 14 10.48 -5.11 3.58
C VAL A 14 11.07 -4.04 2.67
N LEU A 15 10.37 -3.65 1.62
CA LEU A 15 10.82 -2.59 0.72
C LEU A 15 10.95 -1.24 1.45
N HIS A 16 10.09 -0.98 2.43
CA HIS A 16 10.09 0.27 3.20
C HIS A 16 11.29 0.45 4.14
N GLN A 17 12.07 -0.61 4.42
CA GLN A 17 13.30 -0.47 5.21
C GLN A 17 14.40 0.33 4.50
N ASP A 18 14.38 0.37 3.17
CA ASP A 18 15.29 1.20 2.36
C ASP A 18 16.80 1.09 2.70
N ASN A 19 17.34 -0.13 2.84
CA ASN A 19 18.77 -0.33 3.15
C ASN A 19 19.73 -0.06 1.96
N TRP A 20 19.19 0.03 0.75
CA TRP A 20 19.92 0.16 -0.51
C TRP A 20 20.27 1.61 -0.87
N TYR A 21 19.32 2.55 -0.79
CA TYR A 21 19.53 3.95 -1.19
C TYR A 21 20.06 4.84 -0.06
N TRP A 22 20.36 4.28 1.11
CA TRP A 22 20.77 5.02 2.31
C TRP A 22 22.03 5.87 2.12
N ASN A 23 22.97 5.41 1.27
CA ASN A 23 24.21 6.15 0.94
C ASN A 23 24.20 6.72 -0.49
N ASP A 24 23.08 6.65 -1.21
CA ASP A 24 22.99 7.12 -2.59
C ASP A 24 22.45 8.55 -2.64
N GLY A 25 23.33 9.50 -2.96
CA GLY A 25 23.00 10.92 -3.13
C GLY A 25 22.51 11.31 -4.52
N ARG A 26 22.22 10.35 -5.41
CA ARG A 26 21.72 10.64 -6.76
C ARG A 26 20.44 11.49 -6.69
N LEU A 27 20.41 12.54 -7.48
CA LEU A 27 19.24 13.41 -7.63
C LEU A 27 18.39 12.97 -8.81
N VAL A 28 17.13 12.68 -8.54
CA VAL A 28 16.07 12.49 -9.53
C VAL A 28 15.48 13.86 -9.87
N PHE A 29 15.23 14.11 -11.16
CA PHE A 29 14.76 15.40 -11.68
C PHE A 29 15.66 16.62 -11.36
N GLY A 30 16.89 16.39 -10.89
CA GLY A 30 17.85 17.44 -10.54
C GLY A 30 17.63 18.09 -9.16
N PHE A 31 16.64 17.65 -8.37
CA PHE A 31 16.37 18.22 -7.05
C PHE A 31 15.89 17.24 -5.97
N ILE A 32 15.37 16.06 -6.33
CA ILE A 32 14.84 15.09 -5.35
C ILE A 32 15.90 14.02 -5.08
N PRO A 33 16.33 13.78 -3.84
CA PRO A 33 17.18 12.63 -3.52
C PRO A 33 16.50 11.31 -3.90
N ILE A 34 17.24 10.36 -4.47
CA ILE A 34 16.69 9.06 -4.92
C ILE A 34 15.98 8.30 -3.79
N GLY A 35 16.52 8.33 -2.57
CA GLY A 35 15.87 7.72 -1.40
C GLY A 35 14.50 8.35 -1.11
N LEU A 36 14.37 9.67 -1.24
CA LEU A 36 13.09 10.36 -1.04
C LEU A 36 12.09 10.02 -2.15
N PHE A 37 12.53 9.98 -3.41
CA PHE A 37 11.70 9.59 -4.53
C PHE A 37 11.19 8.15 -4.37
N TYR A 38 12.07 7.23 -3.95
CA TYR A 38 11.73 5.84 -3.66
C TYR A 38 10.63 5.73 -2.58
N HIS A 39 10.79 6.45 -1.46
CA HIS A 39 9.78 6.48 -0.40
C HIS A 39 8.45 7.09 -0.84
N ALA A 40 8.48 8.10 -1.72
CA ALA A 40 7.25 8.67 -2.30
C ALA A 40 6.50 7.62 -3.14
N CYS A 41 7.21 6.88 -4.00
CA CYS A 41 6.62 5.78 -4.76
C CYS A 41 6.06 4.67 -3.85
N LEU A 42 6.78 4.30 -2.79
CA LEU A 42 6.28 3.32 -1.81
C LEU A 42 5.01 3.79 -1.09
N SER A 43 4.91 5.08 -0.77
CA SER A 43 3.73 5.67 -0.14
C SER A 43 2.51 5.59 -1.05
N ILE A 44 2.69 5.85 -2.34
CA ILE A 44 1.64 5.69 -3.36
C ILE A 44 1.23 4.22 -3.47
N ALA A 45 2.20 3.30 -3.54
CA ALA A 45 1.92 1.87 -3.59
C ALA A 45 1.13 1.39 -2.36
N ALA A 46 1.49 1.85 -1.16
CA ALA A 46 0.76 1.55 0.07
C ALA A 46 -0.69 2.06 0.02
N ALA A 47 -0.94 3.27 -0.49
CA ALA A 47 -2.29 3.79 -0.67
C ALA A 47 -3.13 2.92 -1.62
N VAL A 48 -2.55 2.45 -2.73
CA VAL A 48 -3.22 1.54 -3.67
C VAL A 48 -3.54 0.20 -3.01
N VAL A 49 -2.61 -0.36 -2.25
CA VAL A 49 -2.84 -1.61 -1.50
C VAL A 49 -3.94 -1.44 -0.46
N TRP A 50 -4.00 -0.29 0.21
CA TRP A 50 -5.07 -0.02 1.17
C TRP A 50 -6.44 0.15 0.50
N TRP A 51 -6.50 0.84 -0.64
CA TRP A 51 -7.71 0.91 -1.46
C TRP A 51 -8.17 -0.47 -1.94
N TRP A 52 -7.23 -1.33 -2.35
CA TRP A 52 -7.55 -2.70 -2.71
C TRP A 52 -8.04 -3.51 -1.50
N ALA A 53 -7.44 -3.29 -0.33
CA ALA A 53 -7.85 -3.92 0.92
C ALA A 53 -9.28 -3.56 1.31
N THR A 54 -9.70 -2.30 1.16
CA THR A 54 -11.08 -1.90 1.51
C THR A 54 -12.11 -2.61 0.65
N LYS A 55 -11.83 -2.83 -0.64
CA LYS A 55 -12.73 -3.57 -1.54
C LYS A 55 -12.87 -5.05 -1.22
N TYR A 56 -11.82 -5.70 -0.72
CA TYR A 56 -11.81 -7.14 -0.47
C TYR A 56 -12.14 -7.53 0.97
N CYS A 57 -11.77 -6.69 1.94
CA CYS A 57 -12.01 -6.96 3.36
C CYS A 57 -13.34 -6.37 3.85
N TRP A 58 -13.95 -5.43 3.10
CA TRP A 58 -15.17 -4.73 3.48
C TRP A 58 -16.21 -4.74 2.33
N PRO A 59 -16.72 -5.92 1.93
CA PRO A 59 -17.73 -6.02 0.87
C PRO A 59 -19.01 -5.30 1.29
N THR A 60 -19.54 -4.42 0.45
CA THR A 60 -20.76 -3.65 0.76
C THR A 60 -22.01 -4.52 0.76
N ASP A 61 -22.00 -5.62 0.00
CA ASP A 61 -23.13 -6.55 -0.11
C ASP A 61 -23.54 -7.16 1.25
N SER A 62 -22.58 -7.35 2.18
CA SER A 62 -22.89 -7.87 3.52
C SER A 62 -23.68 -6.90 4.39
N TYR A 63 -23.60 -5.59 4.11
CA TYR A 63 -24.35 -4.58 4.85
C TYR A 63 -25.77 -4.42 4.31
N LEU A 64 -25.95 -4.50 2.99
CA LEU A 64 -27.26 -4.42 2.34
C LEU A 64 -28.14 -5.62 2.70
N ALA A 65 -27.58 -6.83 2.73
CA ALA A 65 -28.31 -8.02 3.16
C ALA A 65 -28.76 -7.94 4.64
N ALA A 66 -27.92 -7.37 5.51
CA ALA A 66 -28.25 -7.19 6.94
C ALA A 66 -29.34 -6.12 7.16
N GLU A 67 -29.35 -5.06 6.34
CA GLU A 67 -30.42 -4.06 6.38
C GLU A 67 -31.75 -4.63 5.86
N GLU A 68 -31.73 -5.44 4.78
CA GLU A 68 -32.93 -6.10 4.25
C GLU A 68 -33.54 -7.12 5.22
N GLU A 69 -32.73 -7.91 5.94
CA GLU A 69 -33.23 -8.86 6.95
C GLU A 69 -33.76 -8.15 8.22
N SER A 70 -33.33 -6.91 8.48
CA SER A 70 -33.81 -6.11 9.62
C SER A 70 -35.12 -5.36 9.36
N ARG A 71 -35.58 -5.30 8.10
CA ARG A 71 -36.81 -4.62 7.67
C ARG A 71 -37.99 -5.58 7.59
#